data_AF-A0A3N5F352-F1
#
_entry.id   AF-A0A3N5F352-F1
#
_cell.length_a   1.000
_cell.length_b   1.000
_cell.length_c   1.000
_cell.angle_alpha   90.00
_cell.angle_beta   90.00
_cell.angle_gamma   90.00
#
_symmetry.space_group_name_H-M   'P 1'
#
loop_
_entity.id
_entity.type
_entity.pdbx_description
1 polymer ?
#
loop_
_entity_poly.entity_id
_entity_poly.type
_entity_poly.pdbx_seq_one_letter_code
_entity_poly.pdbx_strand_id
1 'polypeptide(L)'
;MPTRLRIWLLLALGILCGVSSLQAQFATLSWKLTTVGKVRQVLTNQGTLNAAQTRYPGLILCEFPAGSNEEHLFQGGIWIGAIAPNGEMLVSETQSHYGFNEFFPTAERWDTIWTVSKGDTADIPYWPDYVAVSDQDFVCRYS
;
A
#
# COMPACT_ATOMS: atom_id res chain seq x y z
N MET A 1 -51.53 12.80 7.12
CA MET A 1 -50.15 13.25 6.77
C MET A 1 -49.98 13.07 5.27
N PRO A 2 -49.61 14.12 4.50
CA PRO A 2 -49.63 14.06 3.04
C PRO A 2 -48.62 13.02 2.53
N THR A 3 -49.06 12.13 1.65
CA THR A 3 -48.30 11.01 1.06
C THR A 3 -46.96 11.43 0.46
N ARG A 4 -46.88 12.67 -0.04
CA ARG A 4 -45.64 13.27 -0.57
C ARG A 4 -44.59 13.51 0.52
N LEU A 5 -44.98 13.93 1.72
CA LEU A 5 -44.06 14.20 2.82
C LEU A 5 -43.43 12.91 3.38
N ARG A 6 -44.19 11.79 3.36
CA ARG A 6 -43.67 10.47 3.73
C ARG A 6 -42.61 9.95 2.76
N ILE A 7 -42.78 10.20 1.45
CA ILE A 7 -41.79 9.82 0.43
C ILE A 7 -40.49 10.60 0.62
N TRP A 8 -40.57 11.91 0.87
CA TRP A 8 -39.38 12.73 1.13
C TRP A 8 -38.64 12.31 2.40
N LEU A 9 -39.36 11.94 3.45
CA LEU A 9 -38.76 11.44 4.69
C LEU A 9 -38.06 10.09 4.51
N LEU A 10 -38.65 9.17 3.73
CA LEU A 10 -38.03 7.87 3.44
C LEU A 10 -36.79 8.01 2.55
N LEU A 11 -36.81 8.92 1.57
CA LEU A 11 -35.64 9.24 0.76
C LEU A 11 -34.51 9.87 1.59
N ALA A 12 -34.84 10.79 2.49
CA ALA A 12 -33.87 11.39 3.40
C ALA A 12 -33.25 10.34 4.35
N LEU A 13 -34.06 9.42 4.87
CA LEU A 13 -33.60 8.34 5.76
C LEU A 13 -32.69 7.34 5.04
N GLY A 14 -32.99 7.01 3.76
CA GLY A 14 -32.14 6.15 2.94
C GLY A 14 -30.77 6.76 2.64
N ILE A 15 -30.70 8.08 2.42
CA ILE A 15 -29.44 8.82 2.23
C ILE A 15 -28.63 8.83 3.53
N LEU A 16 -29.28 9.02 4.68
CA LEU A 16 -28.64 9.01 6.01
C LEU A 16 -28.10 7.64 6.43
N CYS A 17 -28.72 6.53 6.01
CA CYS A 17 -28.21 5.18 6.29
C CYS A 17 -27.09 4.74 5.31
N GLY A 18 -27.04 5.29 4.10
CA GLY A 18 -26.02 4.97 3.08
C GLY A 18 -24.65 5.61 3.33
N VAL A 19 -24.57 6.67 4.14
CA VAL A 19 -23.29 7.31 4.48
C VAL A 19 -22.49 6.55 5.54
N SER A 20 -23.12 5.64 6.28
CA SER A 20 -22.46 4.82 7.32
C SER A 20 -21.71 3.60 6.79
N SER A 21 -21.83 3.27 5.49
CA SER A 21 -21.12 2.13 4.87
C SER A 21 -19.84 2.53 4.11
N LEU A 22 -19.41 3.79 4.20
CA LEU A 22 -18.17 4.29 3.61
C LEU A 22 -17.08 4.45 4.68
N GLN A 23 -16.82 3.38 5.43
CA GLN A 23 -15.55 3.24 6.14
C GLN A 23 -14.77 2.13 5.44
N ALA A 24 -14.07 2.52 4.38
CA ALA A 24 -12.87 1.77 4.01
C ALA A 24 -12.02 1.69 5.28
N GLN A 25 -11.62 0.47 5.65
CA GLN A 25 -10.75 0.21 6.79
C GLN A 25 -9.61 1.23 6.79
N PHE A 26 -9.40 1.93 7.91
CA PHE A 26 -8.23 2.80 8.05
C PHE A 26 -6.99 1.92 8.09
N ALA A 27 -6.46 1.59 6.92
CA ALA A 27 -5.13 1.01 6.79
C ALA A 27 -4.11 2.01 7.33
N THR A 28 -3.21 1.55 8.18
CA THR A 28 -2.06 2.37 8.58
C THR A 28 -1.12 2.46 7.38
N LEU A 29 -1.26 3.51 6.56
CA LEU A 29 -0.38 3.71 5.40
C LEU A 29 1.01 4.18 5.87
N SER A 30 2.06 3.48 5.42
CA SER A 30 3.44 3.68 5.88
C SER A 30 4.42 3.69 4.71
N TRP A 31 5.53 4.43 4.86
CA TRP A 31 6.60 4.55 3.87
C TRP A 31 7.99 4.48 4.54
N LYS A 32 8.99 4.00 3.80
CA LYS A 32 10.42 4.04 4.19
C LYS A 32 11.28 4.56 3.04
N LEU A 33 12.45 5.11 3.39
CA LEU A 33 13.46 5.62 2.47
C LEU A 33 14.81 5.01 2.83
N THR A 34 15.52 4.50 1.82
CA THR A 34 16.95 4.23 1.95
C THR A 34 17.77 5.52 1.77
N THR A 35 18.70 5.79 2.69
CA THR A 35 19.61 6.94 2.66
C THR A 35 21.07 6.54 2.49
N VAL A 36 21.35 5.24 2.36
CA VAL A 36 22.70 4.69 2.20
C VAL A 36 22.91 4.36 0.73
N GLY A 37 23.67 5.18 0.03
CA GLY A 37 23.97 5.04 -1.40
C GLY A 37 23.67 6.31 -2.20
N LYS A 38 23.99 6.29 -3.49
CA LYS A 38 23.67 7.39 -4.41
C LYS A 38 22.23 7.34 -4.93
N VAL A 39 21.47 6.30 -4.64
CA VAL A 39 20.07 6.13 -5.06
C VAL A 39 19.14 6.40 -3.86
N ARG A 40 18.07 7.15 -4.07
CA ARG A 40 16.98 7.33 -3.10
C ARG A 40 15.71 6.74 -3.68
N GLN A 41 15.15 5.76 -2.98
CA GLN A 41 13.95 5.04 -3.39
C GLN A 41 12.90 5.09 -2.29
N VAL A 42 11.67 5.47 -2.65
CA VAL A 42 10.49 5.39 -1.77
C VAL A 42 9.86 4.01 -1.92
N LEU A 43 9.55 3.37 -0.79
CA LEU A 43 8.73 2.16 -0.73
C LEU A 43 7.51 2.42 0.16
N THR A 44 6.36 1.85 -0.22
CA THR A 44 5.12 1.91 0.55
C THR A 44 4.66 0.51 0.96
N ASN A 45 3.82 0.42 2.00
CA ASN A 45 3.18 -0.85 2.37
C ASN A 45 2.08 -1.32 1.40
N GLN A 46 1.92 -0.65 0.25
CA GLN A 46 1.18 -1.16 -0.92
C GLN A 46 2.11 -1.90 -1.90
N GLY A 47 3.38 -2.10 -1.55
CA GLY A 47 4.37 -2.79 -2.38
C GLY A 47 4.87 -1.99 -3.58
N THR A 48 4.51 -0.70 -3.63
CA THR A 48 4.92 0.19 -4.70
C THR A 48 6.30 0.79 -4.44
N LEU A 49 7.05 0.97 -5.52
CA LEU A 49 8.33 1.67 -5.57
C LEU A 49 8.14 3.15 -5.94
N ASN A 50 7.03 3.71 -5.48
CA ASN A 50 6.66 5.10 -5.64
C ASN A 50 5.69 5.51 -4.53
N ALA A 51 5.24 6.77 -4.52
CA ALA A 51 4.33 7.26 -3.49
C ALA A 51 2.95 6.55 -3.45
N ALA A 52 2.51 5.91 -4.54
CA ALA A 52 1.17 5.33 -4.69
C ALA A 52 0.07 6.24 -4.11
N GLN A 53 -0.75 5.73 -3.20
CA GLN A 53 -1.83 6.48 -2.54
C GLN A 53 -1.38 7.17 -1.23
N THR A 54 -0.08 7.23 -0.95
CA THR A 54 0.47 7.90 0.23
C THR A 54 0.68 9.40 -0.01
N ARG A 55 0.91 10.16 1.07
CA ARG A 55 1.15 11.61 1.01
C ARG A 55 2.63 11.97 1.16
N TYR A 56 3.55 11.15 0.64
CA TYR A 56 4.98 11.39 0.79
C TYR A 56 5.40 12.72 0.09
N PRO A 57 5.87 13.74 0.83
CA PRO A 57 6.02 15.10 0.29
C PRO A 57 7.38 15.36 -0.39
N GLY A 58 8.33 14.41 -0.36
CA GLY A 58 9.76 14.76 -0.42
C GLY A 58 10.61 14.17 -1.53
N LEU A 59 10.09 13.34 -2.46
CA LEU A 59 10.90 12.72 -3.51
C LEU A 59 10.20 12.58 -4.83
N ILE A 60 11.01 12.76 -5.85
CA ILE A 60 10.88 12.16 -7.16
C ILE A 60 11.19 10.67 -6.99
N LEU A 61 10.13 9.87 -6.84
CA LEU A 61 10.04 8.40 -6.70
C LEU A 61 11.37 7.63 -6.51
N CYS A 62 12.11 7.43 -7.60
CA CYS A 62 13.47 6.89 -7.65
C CYS A 62 14.41 7.98 -8.16
N GLU A 63 15.22 8.53 -7.26
CA GLU A 63 16.15 9.61 -7.55
C GLU A 63 17.58 9.08 -7.60
N PHE A 64 18.25 9.33 -8.72
CA PHE A 64 19.68 9.06 -8.86
C PHE A 64 20.36 10.15 -9.72
N PRO A 65 21.52 10.66 -9.30
CA PRO A 65 22.09 10.60 -7.95
C PRO A 65 21.19 11.31 -6.92
N ALA A 66 21.29 10.95 -5.65
CA ALA A 66 20.57 11.60 -4.55
C ALA A 66 20.76 13.12 -4.58
N GLY A 67 19.66 13.88 -4.60
CA GLY A 67 19.65 15.34 -4.74
C GLY A 67 19.68 15.87 -6.18
N SER A 68 19.64 15.02 -7.20
CA SER A 68 19.59 15.43 -8.61
C SER A 68 18.24 16.03 -9.02
N ASN A 69 17.17 15.69 -8.31
CA ASN A 69 15.79 15.89 -8.73
C ASN A 69 15.44 15.23 -10.07
N GLU A 70 16.09 14.10 -10.40
CA GLU A 70 15.81 13.35 -11.64
C GLU A 70 15.15 12.00 -11.35
N GLU A 71 14.06 11.73 -12.08
CA GLU A 71 13.17 10.58 -11.92
C GLU A 71 13.62 9.40 -12.79
N HIS A 72 13.65 8.20 -12.22
CA HIS A 72 14.15 7.01 -12.92
C HIS A 72 13.21 5.79 -12.84
N LEU A 73 12.06 5.89 -12.15
CA LEU A 73 11.11 4.79 -11.99
C LEU A 73 9.67 5.28 -11.85
N PHE A 74 8.98 5.38 -12.98
CA PHE A 74 7.57 5.75 -13.01
C PHE A 74 6.70 4.51 -12.78
N GLN A 75 5.77 4.59 -11.82
CA GLN A 75 4.77 3.53 -11.52
C GLN A 75 5.38 2.11 -11.45
N GLY A 76 6.28 1.89 -10.48
CA GLY A 76 6.94 0.60 -10.27
C GLY A 76 6.44 -0.14 -9.04
N GLY A 77 6.55 -1.47 -9.07
CA GLY A 77 6.28 -2.33 -7.93
C GLY A 77 6.34 -3.81 -8.32
N ILE A 78 5.98 -4.69 -7.39
CA ILE A 78 6.01 -6.15 -7.61
C ILE A 78 4.78 -6.58 -8.40
N TRP A 79 5.00 -7.52 -9.33
CA TRP A 79 3.97 -8.20 -10.12
C TRP A 79 4.13 -9.70 -9.91
N ILE A 80 3.07 -10.39 -9.49
CA ILE A 80 3.12 -11.82 -9.13
C ILE A 80 2.16 -12.60 -10.02
N GLY A 81 2.70 -13.44 -10.90
CA GLY A 81 1.92 -14.35 -11.74
C GLY A 81 1.61 -15.67 -11.04
N ALA A 82 0.40 -16.19 -11.21
CA ALA A 82 -0.05 -17.48 -10.70
C ALA A 82 -1.06 -18.16 -11.63
N ILE A 83 -1.23 -19.48 -11.47
CA ILE A 83 -2.31 -20.24 -12.11
C ILE A 83 -3.43 -20.40 -11.08
N ALA A 84 -4.61 -19.86 -11.38
CA ALA A 84 -5.79 -19.95 -10.54
C ALA A 84 -6.37 -21.38 -10.53
N PRO A 85 -7.21 -21.75 -9.54
CA PRO A 85 -7.76 -23.10 -9.43
C PRO A 85 -8.56 -23.58 -10.66
N ASN A 86 -9.07 -22.64 -11.46
CA ASN A 86 -9.76 -22.90 -12.73
C ASN A 86 -8.81 -23.09 -13.93
N GLY A 87 -7.50 -23.01 -13.74
CA GLY A 87 -6.48 -23.13 -14.78
C GLY A 87 -6.12 -21.82 -15.49
N GLU A 88 -6.73 -20.69 -15.12
CA GLU A 88 -6.40 -19.40 -15.72
C GLU A 88 -5.06 -18.87 -15.22
N MET A 89 -4.27 -18.28 -16.12
CA MET A 89 -3.05 -17.54 -15.75
C MET A 89 -3.43 -16.10 -15.42
N LEU A 90 -3.21 -15.70 -14.17
CA LEU A 90 -3.50 -14.37 -13.65
C LEU A 90 -2.22 -13.72 -13.12
N VAL A 91 -2.20 -12.40 -13.09
CA VAL A 91 -1.13 -11.60 -12.51
C VAL A 91 -1.74 -10.64 -11.51
N SER A 92 -1.17 -10.57 -10.32
CA SER A 92 -1.48 -9.52 -9.36
C SER A 92 -0.44 -8.41 -9.45
N GLU A 93 -0.88 -7.16 -9.49
CA GLU A 93 -0.06 -5.96 -9.64
C GLU A 93 -0.22 -4.98 -8.46
N THR A 94 0.92 -4.51 -7.94
CA THR A 94 0.97 -3.46 -6.90
C THR A 94 0.49 -2.11 -7.41
N GLN A 95 0.74 -1.81 -8.67
CA GLN A 95 0.24 -0.62 -9.34
C GLN A 95 0.06 -0.83 -10.83
N SER A 96 -1.15 -0.53 -11.30
CA SER A 96 -1.55 -0.56 -12.70
C SER A 96 -1.58 0.85 -13.29
N HIS A 97 -1.43 0.95 -14.61
CA HIS A 97 -1.63 2.21 -15.31
C HIS A 97 -3.12 2.58 -15.46
N TYR A 98 -4.00 1.58 -15.61
CA TYR A 98 -5.45 1.77 -15.78
C TYR A 98 -6.32 0.91 -14.86
N GLY A 99 -5.72 0.00 -14.09
CA GLY A 99 -6.38 -0.86 -13.12
C GLY A 99 -6.33 -0.32 -11.69
N PHE A 100 -6.87 -1.11 -10.78
CA PHE A 100 -6.74 -0.87 -9.34
C PHE A 100 -5.42 -1.45 -8.83
N ASN A 101 -4.84 -0.82 -7.81
CA ASN A 101 -3.79 -1.47 -7.03
C ASN A 101 -4.42 -2.68 -6.33
N GLU A 102 -3.73 -3.82 -6.31
CA GLU A 102 -4.29 -5.03 -5.71
C GLU A 102 -3.65 -5.38 -4.37
N PHE A 103 -2.51 -4.75 -4.07
CA PHE A 103 -1.72 -5.01 -2.88
C PHE A 103 -2.06 -3.97 -1.82
N PHE A 104 -2.86 -4.38 -0.84
CA PHE A 104 -3.20 -3.55 0.31
C PHE A 104 -2.75 -4.19 1.62
N PRO A 105 -2.28 -3.38 2.58
CA PRO A 105 -2.16 -3.80 3.97
C PRO A 105 -3.56 -3.86 4.61
N THR A 106 -3.71 -4.58 5.73
CA THR A 106 -4.95 -4.52 6.51
C THR A 106 -5.03 -3.25 7.37
N ALA A 107 -6.12 -3.12 8.13
CA ALA A 107 -6.28 -2.07 9.15
C ALA A 107 -5.30 -2.19 10.32
N GLU A 108 -4.63 -3.34 10.48
CA GLU A 108 -3.81 -3.61 11.65
C GLU A 108 -2.54 -2.77 11.67
N ARG A 109 -2.17 -2.31 12.86
CA ARG A 109 -1.01 -1.42 13.05
C ARG A 109 0.34 -2.06 12.67
N TRP A 110 0.41 -3.39 12.66
CA TRP A 110 1.62 -4.14 12.33
C TRP A 110 1.78 -4.40 10.84
N ASP A 111 0.78 -4.12 10.01
CA ASP A 111 0.89 -4.15 8.54
C ASP A 111 1.54 -2.86 8.02
N THR A 112 2.69 -2.54 8.60
CA THR A 112 3.59 -1.45 8.25
C THR A 112 4.79 -1.99 7.45
N ILE A 113 5.72 -1.11 7.08
CA ILE A 113 7.04 -1.53 6.61
C ILE A 113 7.97 -1.66 7.82
N TRP A 114 8.34 -2.89 8.13
CA TRP A 114 9.39 -3.22 9.09
C TRP A 114 10.74 -3.00 8.43
N THR A 115 11.70 -2.44 9.18
CA THR A 115 13.07 -2.25 8.72
C THR A 115 13.97 -3.09 9.60
N VAL A 116 14.69 -4.03 9.01
CA VAL A 116 15.54 -4.98 9.74
C VAL A 116 16.94 -4.90 9.15
N SER A 117 17.94 -4.55 9.97
CA SER A 117 19.31 -4.45 9.49
C SER A 117 20.02 -5.79 9.64
N LYS A 118 21.09 -6.01 8.88
CA LYS A 118 21.90 -7.22 8.99
C LYS A 118 22.40 -7.45 10.42
N GLY A 119 22.14 -8.64 10.95
CA GLY A 119 22.48 -9.01 12.32
C GLY A 119 21.38 -8.73 13.34
N ASP A 120 20.32 -8.00 12.96
CA ASP A 120 19.12 -7.82 13.77
C ASP A 120 18.15 -8.98 13.57
N THR A 121 17.28 -9.18 14.57
CA THR A 121 16.11 -10.07 14.48
C THR A 121 14.88 -9.24 14.79
N ALA A 122 13.88 -9.32 13.92
CA ALA A 122 12.59 -8.64 14.11
C ALA A 122 11.52 -9.66 14.53
N ASP A 123 10.80 -9.33 15.59
CA ASP A 123 9.61 -10.06 16.01
C ASP A 123 8.37 -9.48 15.32
N ILE A 124 8.16 -9.90 14.08
CA ILE A 124 7.03 -9.47 13.25
C ILE A 124 5.85 -10.40 13.57
N PRO A 125 4.65 -9.90 13.90
CA PRO A 125 3.54 -10.76 14.37
C PRO A 125 3.15 -11.91 13.44
N TYR A 126 3.32 -11.73 12.13
CA TYR A 126 3.05 -12.74 11.11
C TYR A 126 4.29 -13.49 10.63
N TRP A 127 5.48 -13.09 11.10
CA TRP A 127 6.76 -13.70 10.76
C TRP A 127 7.75 -13.53 11.92
N PRO A 128 7.53 -14.25 13.04
CA PRO A 128 8.39 -14.14 14.21
C PRO A 128 9.81 -14.61 13.88
N ASP A 129 10.78 -14.07 14.63
CA ASP A 129 12.20 -14.39 14.52
C ASP A 129 12.81 -14.16 13.12
N TYR A 130 12.27 -13.18 12.37
CA TYR A 130 12.82 -12.84 11.06
C TYR A 130 14.21 -12.22 11.19
N VAL A 131 15.20 -12.83 10.53
CA VAL A 131 16.58 -12.36 10.45
C VAL A 131 16.82 -11.76 9.07
N ALA A 132 17.37 -10.54 9.03
CA ALA A 132 17.66 -9.88 7.76
C ALA A 132 18.70 -10.66 6.93
N VAL A 133 18.43 -10.76 5.63
CA VAL A 133 19.29 -11.36 4.61
C VAL A 133 20.21 -10.29 3.99
N SER A 134 19.70 -9.06 3.81
CA SER A 134 20.47 -7.93 3.26
C SER A 134 21.00 -7.02 4.38
N ASP A 135 21.85 -6.03 4.01
CA ASP A 135 22.30 -4.99 4.95
C ASP A 135 21.13 -4.22 5.57
N GLN A 136 20.04 -4.06 4.81
CA GLN A 136 18.75 -3.56 5.28
C GLN A 136 17.61 -4.20 4.48
N ASP A 137 16.70 -4.87 5.17
CA ASP A 137 15.48 -5.44 4.60
C ASP A 137 14.26 -4.58 4.96
N PHE A 138 13.37 -4.40 3.98
CA PHE A 138 12.04 -3.84 4.17
C PHE A 138 11.03 -4.98 4.09
N VAL A 139 10.38 -5.30 5.20
CA VAL A 139 9.41 -6.40 5.30
C VAL A 139 8.01 -5.82 5.45
N CYS A 140 7.10 -6.25 4.59
CA CYS A 140 5.68 -5.86 4.63
C CYS A 140 4.80 -7.04 4.23
N ARG A 141 3.52 -6.94 4.57
CA ARG A 141 2.50 -7.94 4.26
C ARG A 141 1.37 -7.31 3.48
N TYR A 142 0.85 -8.08 2.52
CA TYR A 142 -0.31 -7.75 1.71
C TYR A 142 -1.44 -8.73 2.02
N SER A 143 -2.69 -8.29 1.89
CA SER A 143 -3.90 -9.09 2.13
C SER A 143 -4.71 -9.32 0.87
#